data_AF-A0A1J3JBU6-F1
#
_entry.id   AF-A0A1J3JBU6-F1
#
_cell.length_a   1.000
_cell.length_b   1.000
_cell.length_c   1.000
_cell.angle_alpha   90.00
_cell.angle_beta   90.00
_cell.angle_gamma   90.00
#
_symmetry.space_group_name_H-M   'P 1'
#
loop_
_entity.id
_entity.type
_entity.pdbx_description
1 polymer ?
#
loop_
_entity_poly.entity_id
_entity_poly.type
_entity_poly.pdbx_seq_one_letter_code
_entity_poly.pdbx_strand_id
1 'polypeptide(L)' 'FLFYFYGQIWLKWEQGNWQDVVDPIIRDSSPAQSHELLRCIEIGLLCVQLLADDRPIMSHVVALLENETIETRRPKPP' A
#
# COMPACT_ATOMS: atom_id res chain seq x y z
N PHE A 1 -17.50 -3.54 -6.96
CA PHE A 1 -16.27 -3.66 -7.77
C PHE A 1 -15.03 -3.16 -7.03
N LEU A 2 -14.96 -1.90 -6.56
CA LEU A 2 -13.78 -1.39 -5.82
C LEU A 2 -13.48 -2.14 -4.50
N PHE A 3 -14.51 -2.53 -3.72
CA PHE A 3 -14.33 -3.28 -2.47
C PHE A 3 -13.70 -4.68 -2.66
N TYR A 4 -14.02 -5.35 -3.77
CA TYR A 4 -13.47 -6.67 -4.06
C TYR A 4 -11.97 -6.60 -4.34
N PHE A 5 -11.57 -5.56 -5.07
CA PHE A 5 -10.17 -5.32 -5.41
C PHE A 5 -9.36 -4.95 -4.16
N TYR A 6 -9.88 -4.06 -3.30
CA TYR A 6 -9.27 -3.74 -2.01
C TYR A 6 -9.00 -5.00 -1.17
N GLY A 7 -10.00 -5.87 -1.03
CA GLY A 7 -9.84 -7.09 -0.23
C GLY A 7 -8.86 -8.10 -0.80
N GLN A 8 -8.79 -8.25 -2.11
CA GLN A 8 -7.77 -9.10 -2.74
C GLN A 8 -6.36 -8.55 -2.51
N ILE A 9 -6.16 -7.24 -2.68
CA ILE A 9 -4.85 -6.61 -2.46
C ILE A 9 -4.44 -6.71 -1.00
N TRP A 10 -5.35 -6.38 -0.07
CA TRP A 10 -5.07 -6.45 1.36
C TRP A 10 -4.66 -7.86 1.77
N LEU A 11 -5.35 -8.90 1.27
CA LEU A 11 -5.01 -10.29 1.55
C LEU A 11 -3.63 -10.67 1.01
N LYS A 12 -3.30 -10.27 -0.22
CA LYS A 12 -1.99 -10.52 -0.83
C LYS A 12 -0.87 -9.82 -0.08
N TRP A 13 -1.09 -8.58 0.35
CA TRP A 13 -0.17 -7.81 1.18
C TRP A 13 0.04 -8.48 2.54
N GLU A 14 -1.03 -8.88 3.23
CA GLU A 14 -0.99 -9.55 4.53
C GLU A 14 -0.25 -10.89 4.49
N GLN A 15 -0.35 -11.62 3.36
CA GLN A 15 0.34 -12.89 3.15
C GLN A 15 1.80 -12.74 2.70
N GLY A 16 2.30 -11.51 2.50
CA GLY A 16 3.63 -11.26 1.95
C GLY A 16 3.76 -11.46 0.44
N ASN A 17 2.66 -11.79 -0.25
CA ASN A 17 2.59 -11.98 -1.71
C ASN A 17 2.23 -10.68 -2.45
N TRP A 18 2.68 -9.55 -1.94
CA TRP A 18 2.36 -8.21 -2.47
C TRP A 18 2.89 -7.99 -3.90
N GLN A 19 3.94 -8.72 -4.29
CA GLN A 19 4.54 -8.67 -5.63
C GLN A 19 3.58 -9.11 -6.75
N ASP A 20 2.55 -9.89 -6.41
CA ASP A 20 1.50 -10.30 -7.35
C ASP A 20 0.56 -9.14 -7.71
N VAL A 21 0.56 -8.07 -6.90
CA VAL A 21 -0.28 -6.88 -7.09
C VAL A 21 0.44 -5.82 -7.93
N VAL A 22 1.78 -5.85 -7.96
CA VAL A 22 2.60 -4.90 -8.70
C VAL A 22 2.57 -5.23 -10.18
N ASP A 23 2.44 -4.20 -11.02
CA ASP A 23 2.54 -4.36 -12.46
C ASP A 23 3.88 -5.02 -12.84
N PRO A 24 3.88 -6.06 -13.70
CA PRO A 24 5.10 -6.76 -14.11
C PRO A 24 6.20 -5.83 -14.63
N ILE A 25 5.86 -4.76 -15.36
CA ILE A 25 6.84 -3.82 -15.91
C ILE A 25 7.55 -3.06 -14.77
N ILE A 26 6.80 -2.67 -13.73
CA ILE A 26 7.34 -1.96 -12.58
C ILE A 26 8.20 -2.91 -11.73
N ARG A 27 7.69 -4.13 -11.50
CA ARG A 27 8.39 -5.17 -10.75
C ARG A 27 9.73 -5.54 -11.38
N ASP A 28 9.75 -5.72 -12.69
CA ASP A 28 10.91 -6.23 -13.42
C ASP A 28 11.96 -5.13 -13.71
N SER A 29 11.54 -3.86 -13.69
CA SER A 29 12.44 -2.71 -13.90
C SER A 29 13.22 -2.28 -12.65
N SER A 30 12.77 -2.65 -11.45
CA SER A 30 13.31 -2.10 -10.20
C SER A 30 13.39 -3.08 -9.01
N PRO A 31 14.01 -4.27 -9.16
CA PRO A 31 14.08 -5.27 -8.07
C PRO A 31 14.73 -4.74 -6.78
N ALA A 32 15.63 -3.76 -6.87
CA ALA A 32 16.26 -3.08 -5.74
C ALA A 32 15.30 -2.19 -4.91
N GLN A 33 14.15 -1.81 -5.46
CA GLN A 33 13.15 -0.92 -4.82
C GLN A 33 11.99 -1.70 -4.16
N SER A 34 12.21 -2.99 -3.85
CA SER A 34 11.17 -3.84 -3.26
C SER A 34 10.56 -3.25 -1.98
N HIS A 35 11.34 -2.52 -1.18
CA HIS A 35 10.85 -1.87 0.03
C HIS A 35 9.95 -0.65 -0.29
N GLU A 36 10.32 0.16 -1.28
CA GLU A 36 9.56 1.34 -1.71
C GLU A 36 8.21 0.91 -2.30
N LEU A 37 8.20 -0.16 -3.08
CA LEU A 37 6.99 -0.73 -3.66
C LEU A 37 6.05 -1.28 -2.59
N LEU A 38 6.57 -2.06 -1.64
CA LEU A 38 5.77 -2.56 -0.51
C LEU A 38 5.15 -1.40 0.27
N ARG A 39 5.94 -0.36 0.54
CA ARG A 39 5.50 0.83 1.28
C ARG A 39 4.46 1.64 0.51
N CYS A 40 4.60 1.77 -0.82
CA CYS A 40 3.58 2.36 -1.68
C CYS A 40 2.26 1.59 -1.61
N ILE A 41 2.30 0.26 -1.57
CA ILE A 41 1.10 -0.57 -1.42
C ILE A 41 0.44 -0.33 -0.06
N GLU A 42 1.22 -0.28 1.03
CA GLU A 42 0.69 0.03 2.37
C GLU A 42 0.01 1.38 2.42
N ILE A 43 0.66 2.43 1.91
CA ILE A 43 0.11 3.78 1.86
C ILE A 43 -1.16 3.80 1.00
N GLY A 44 -1.14 3.11 -0.15
CA GLY A 44 -2.32 2.95 -1.01
C GLY A 44 -3.49 2.31 -0.27
N LEU A 45 -3.25 1.22 0.47
CA LEU A 45 -4.26 0.51 1.28
C LEU A 45 -4.81 1.40 2.42
N LEU A 46 -4.00 2.26 3.02
CA LEU A 46 -4.46 3.25 4.00
C LEU A 46 -5.37 4.31 3.36
N CYS A 47 -5.09 4.74 2.13
CA CYS A 47 -5.88 5.77 1.45
C CYS A 47 -7.28 5.31 1.04
N VAL A 48 -7.49 4.00 0.88
CA VAL A 48 -8.75 3.42 0.40
C VAL A 48 -9.53 2.67 1.49
N GLN A 49 -9.21 2.93 2.77
CA GLN A 49 -9.95 2.39 3.90
C GLN A 49 -11.46 2.68 3.78
N LEU A 50 -12.27 1.71 4.23
CA LEU A 50 -13.73 1.78 4.20
C LEU A 50 -14.24 2.98 5.02
N LEU A 51 -13.70 3.16 6.22
CA LEU A 51 -14.08 4.26 7.10
C LEU A 51 -13.24 5.50 6.78
N ALA A 52 -13.92 6.64 6.65
CA ALA A 52 -13.26 7.90 6.35
C ALA A 52 -12.22 8.30 7.40
N ASP A 53 -12.51 8.00 8.67
CA ASP A 53 -11.66 8.32 9.83
C ASP A 53 -10.36 7.49 9.87
N ASP A 54 -10.33 6.38 9.14
CA ASP A 54 -9.14 5.52 9.04
C ASP A 54 -8.20 5.94 7.89
N ARG A 55 -8.67 6.83 7.02
CA ARG A 55 -7.84 7.34 5.91
C ARG A 55 -6.86 8.39 6.43
N PRO A 56 -5.59 8.34 6.00
CA PRO A 56 -4.60 9.35 6.36
C PRO A 56 -4.96 10.69 5.72
N ILE A 57 -4.54 11.77 6.38
CA ILE A 57 -4.61 13.12 5.82
C ILE A 57 -3.62 13.20 4.65
N MET A 58 -3.97 13.88 3.56
CA MET A 58 -3.11 13.96 2.37
C MET A 58 -1.71 14.52 2.65
N SER A 59 -1.57 15.48 3.57
CA SER A 59 -0.26 15.97 4.00
C SER A 59 0.59 14.88 4.67
N HIS A 60 -0.04 13.96 5.40
CA HIS A 60 0.62 12.81 6.00
C HIS A 60 1.03 11.78 4.94
N VAL A 61 0.21 11.58 3.90
CA VAL A 61 0.56 10.72 2.75
C VAL A 61 1.81 11.22 2.05
N VAL A 62 1.90 12.53 1.79
CA VAL A 62 3.10 13.14 1.17
C VAL A 62 4.33 12.95 2.06
N ALA A 63 4.21 13.22 3.37
CA ALA A 63 5.30 13.00 4.31
C ALA A 63 5.75 11.54 4.36
N LEU A 64 4.81 10.59 4.30
CA LEU A 64 5.13 9.16 4.22
C LEU A 64 5.89 8.85 2.93
N LEU A 65 5.46 9.33 1.77
CA LEU A 65 6.14 9.06 0.50
C LEU A 65 7.54 9.68 0.42
N GLU A 66 7.73 10.88 0.97
CA GLU A 66 9.02 11.59 0.94
C GLU A 66 10.05 11.04 1.93
N ASN A 67 9.60 10.43 3.04
CA ASN A 67 10.49 9.97 4.09
C ASN A 67 10.24 8.51 4.48
N GLU A 68 11.16 7.64 4.08
CA GLU A 68 11.19 6.20 4.37
C GLU A 68 11.26 5.84 5.85
N THR A 69 11.75 6.75 6.71
CA THR A 69 11.90 6.48 8.14
C THR A 69 10.61 6.65 8.94
N ILE A 70 9.56 7.22 8.34
CA ILE A 70 8.28 7.40 9.01
C ILE A 70 7.53 6.08 8.97
N GLU A 71 7.25 5.52 10.15
CA GLU A 71 6.46 4.30 10.29
C GLU A 71 5.03 4.49 9.75
N THR A 72 4.63 3.59 8.86
CA THR A 72 3.27 3.49 8.34
C THR A 72 2.38 2.79 9.37
N ARG A 73 1.11 3.18 9.43
CA ARG A 73 0.11 2.41 10.19
C ARG A 73 -0.26 1.16 9.40
N ARG A 74 -0.65 0.10 10.12
CA ARG A 74 -1.15 -1.11 9.49
C ARG A 74 -2.54 -0.88 8.86
N PRO A 75 -2.77 -1.19 7.58
CA PRO A 75 -4.10 -1.15 6.98
C PRO A 75 -5.06 -2.13 7.67
N LYS A 76 -6.30 -1.71 7.91
CA LYS A 76 -7.34 -2.56 8.50
C LYS A 76 -7.93 -3.53 7.45
N PRO A 77 -8.41 -4.71 7.87
CA PRO A 77 -9.09 -5.62 6.96
C PRO A 77 -10.35 -4.95 6.34
N PRO A 78 -10.73 -5.36 5.11
CA PRO A 78 -11.96 -4.94 4.42
C PRO A 78 -13.26 -5.21 5.16
#